data_AF-Q8WMJ5-F1
#
_entry.id   AF-Q8WMJ5-F1
#
_cell.length_a   1.000
_cell.length_b   1.000
_cell.length_c   1.000
_cell.angle_alpha   90.00
_cell.angle_beta   90.00
_cell.angle_gamma   90.00
#
_symmetry.space_group_name_H-M   'P 1'
#
loop_
_entity.id
_entity.type
_entity.pdbx_description
1 polymer ?
#
loop_
_entity_poly.entity_id
_entity_poly.type
_entity_poly.pdbx_seq_one_letter_code
_entity_poly.pdbx_strand_id
1 'polypeptide(L)'
;YNLGGTREPYNIDVDHRNMANGQPHSVNITRHEKTIILKLDHYPSVSYHLPSSSDTLFNSPKLLFLGKVIETGKIDQEIHKYNTPGFTGCLSRVQFNQIAPLKAALRQTNA
;
A
#
# COMPACT_ATOMS: atom_id res chain seq x y z
N TYR A 1 -7.80 8.11 -6.20
CA TYR A 1 -8.40 7.08 -5.32
C TYR A 1 -8.94 7.75 -4.07
N ASN A 2 -10.06 7.30 -3.49
CA ASN A 2 -10.59 7.83 -2.23
C ASN A 2 -10.79 6.65 -1.27
N LEU A 3 -9.91 6.51 -0.28
CA LEU A 3 -10.00 5.45 0.74
C LEU A 3 -10.92 5.82 1.92
N GLY A 4 -11.75 6.84 1.73
CA GLY A 4 -12.86 7.16 2.61
C GLY A 4 -13.06 8.67 2.75
N GLY A 5 -13.99 9.24 1.98
CA GLY A 5 -14.64 10.53 2.24
C GLY A 5 -13.80 11.81 2.25
N THR A 6 -12.47 11.75 2.29
CA THR A 6 -11.62 12.94 2.34
C THR A 6 -11.48 13.56 0.94
N ARG A 7 -11.36 14.90 0.88
CA ARG A 7 -11.15 15.64 -0.37
C ARG A 7 -9.73 15.45 -0.92
N GLU A 8 -8.78 15.11 -0.06
CA GLU A 8 -7.36 14.95 -0.37
C GLU A 8 -6.83 13.60 0.17
N PRO A 9 -5.71 13.08 -0.38
CA PRO A 9 -5.07 11.88 0.13
C PRO A 9 -4.67 12.05 1.60
N TYR A 10 -4.95 11.03 2.41
CA TYR A 10 -4.44 10.99 3.78
C TYR A 10 -3.12 10.21 3.79
N ASN A 11 -2.02 10.92 4.09
CA ASN A 11 -0.69 10.34 4.16
C ASN A 11 -0.38 9.88 5.58
N ILE A 12 0.02 8.63 5.73
CA ILE A 12 0.54 8.10 7.00
C ILE A 12 2.05 8.04 6.85
N ASP A 13 2.74 8.91 7.57
CA ASP A 13 4.19 8.86 7.65
C ASP A 13 4.60 7.89 8.75
N VAL A 14 5.38 6.90 8.34
CA VAL A 14 5.81 5.78 9.18
C VAL A 14 7.30 5.99 9.37
N ASP A 15 7.68 6.34 10.59
CA ASP A 15 9.04 6.34 11.16
C ASP A 15 10.19 6.57 10.14
N HIS A 16 10.94 7.66 10.27
CA HIS A 16 11.93 8.15 9.29
C HIS A 16 13.20 7.29 9.11
N ARG A 17 13.13 5.97 9.34
CA ARG A 17 14.24 5.03 9.17
C ARG A 17 14.45 4.72 7.70
N ASN A 18 15.71 4.51 7.33
CA ASN A 18 16.06 4.10 6.00
C ASN A 18 15.83 2.60 5.80
N MET A 19 14.84 2.27 4.97
CA MET A 19 14.51 0.89 4.57
C MET A 19 15.14 0.51 3.22
N ALA A 20 15.76 1.45 2.50
CA ALA A 20 16.46 1.24 1.25
C ALA A 20 17.94 0.91 1.49
N ASN A 21 18.20 -0.05 2.37
CA ASN A 21 19.55 -0.41 2.85
C ASN A 21 20.09 -1.72 2.22
N GLY A 22 19.38 -2.30 1.25
CA GLY A 22 19.74 -3.56 0.60
C GLY A 22 19.39 -4.84 1.37
N GLN A 23 18.76 -4.73 2.53
CA GLN A 23 18.30 -5.87 3.33
C GLN A 23 16.81 -6.18 3.10
N PRO A 24 16.37 -7.43 3.31
CA PRO A 24 14.96 -7.78 3.22
C PRO A 24 14.17 -7.19 4.39
N HIS A 25 13.04 -6.57 4.07
CA HIS A 25 12.11 -6.01 5.04
C HIS A 25 10.70 -6.60 4.85
N SER A 26 9.97 -6.75 5.95
CA SER A 26 8.61 -7.25 5.99
C SER A 26 7.68 -6.18 6.56
N VAL A 27 6.67 -5.80 5.79
CA VAL A 27 5.65 -4.83 6.21
C VAL A 27 4.31 -5.56 6.31
N ASN A 28 3.64 -5.43 7.46
CA ASN A 28 2.27 -5.88 7.64
C ASN A 28 1.39 -4.68 7.99
N ILE A 29 0.33 -4.49 7.21
CA ILE A 29 -0.63 -3.40 7.36
C ILE A 29 -2.00 -4.04 7.55
N THR A 30 -2.63 -3.77 8.68
CA THR A 30 -4.00 -4.19 8.97
C THR A 30 -4.86 -2.95 9.19
N ARG A 31 -6.01 -2.88 8.53
CA ARG A 31 -7.00 -1.84 8.78
C ARG A 31 -8.25 -2.45 9.40
N HIS A 32 -8.68 -1.90 10.53
CA HIS A 32 -9.97 -2.16 11.14
C HIS A 32 -10.73 -0.85 11.23
N GLU A 33 -11.78 -0.70 10.42
CA GLU A 33 -12.55 0.54 10.29
C GLU A 33 -11.64 1.75 9.99
N LYS A 34 -11.49 2.67 10.95
CA LYS A 34 -10.65 3.88 10.86
C LYS A 34 -9.26 3.68 11.46
N THR A 35 -8.98 2.53 12.04
CA THR A 35 -7.70 2.24 12.69
C THR A 35 -6.81 1.46 11.73
N ILE A 36 -5.59 1.95 11.51
CA ILE A 36 -4.56 1.29 10.71
C ILE A 36 -3.43 0.91 11.65
N ILE A 37 -3.10 -0.38 11.67
CA ILE A 37 -1.99 -0.93 12.44
C ILE A 37 -0.90 -1.32 11.44
N LEU A 38 0.29 -0.78 11.63
CA LEU A 38 1.46 -1.10 10.84
C LEU A 38 2.49 -1.81 11.71
N LYS A 39 3.02 -2.93 11.21
CA LYS A 39 4.14 -3.64 11.79
C LYS A 39 5.25 -3.76 10.76
N LEU A 40 6.43 -3.26 11.12
CA LEU A 40 7.63 -3.31 10.31
C LEU A 40 8.63 -4.27 10.97
N ASP A 41 9.04 -5.31 10.26
CA ASP A 41 9.99 -6.32 10.75
C ASP A 41 9.65 -6.80 12.19
N HIS A 42 10.61 -6.65 13.10
CA HIS A 42 10.50 -6.95 14.53
C HIS A 42 10.27 -5.69 15.38
N TYR A 43 10.05 -4.54 14.76
CA TYR A 43 9.77 -3.31 15.49
C TYR A 43 8.37 -3.33 16.13
N PRO A 44 8.16 -2.54 17.19
CA PRO A 44 6.84 -2.35 17.77
C PRO A 44 5.82 -1.90 16.73
N SER A 45 4.59 -2.38 16.84
CA SER A 45 3.50 -1.94 15.96
C SER A 45 3.10 -0.51 16.27
N VAL A 46 2.77 0.24 15.22
CA VAL A 46 2.27 1.63 15.32
C VAL A 46 0.82 1.66 14.86
N SER A 47 -0.02 2.40 15.57
CA SER A 47 -1.44 2.57 15.26
C SER A 47 -1.74 4.00 14.84
N TYR A 48 -2.51 4.16 13.77
CA TYR A 48 -2.95 5.43 13.24
C TYR A 48 -4.47 5.45 13.11
N HIS A 49 -5.07 6.59 13.41
CA HIS A 49 -6.50 6.80 13.23
C HIS A 49 -6.73 7.72 12.04
N LEU A 50 -7.48 7.22 11.07
CA LEU A 50 -7.96 8.01 9.94
C LEU A 50 -8.92 9.12 10.42
N PRO A 51 -9.03 10.24 9.68
CA PRO A 51 -9.95 11.32 10.00
C PRO A 51 -11.38 10.84 10.23
N SER A 52 -12.15 11.58 11.05
CA SER A 52 -13.54 11.23 11.35
C SER A 52 -14.44 11.13 10.11
N SER A 53 -14.12 11.89 9.06
CA SER A 53 -14.78 11.88 7.76
C SER A 53 -14.47 10.64 6.91
N SER A 54 -13.54 9.78 7.36
CA SER A 54 -13.19 8.59 6.61
C SER A 54 -14.28 7.53 6.61
N ASP A 55 -14.52 6.94 5.45
CA ASP A 55 -15.34 5.74 5.32
C ASP A 55 -14.68 4.58 6.08
N THR A 56 -15.50 3.66 6.56
CA THR A 56 -15.07 2.44 7.26
C THR A 56 -15.03 1.25 6.31
N LEU A 57 -15.72 1.34 5.16
CA LEU A 57 -15.84 0.26 4.20
C LEU A 57 -14.77 0.36 3.12
N PHE A 58 -14.17 -0.78 2.77
CA PHE A 58 -13.27 -0.90 1.62
C PHE A 58 -14.02 -1.47 0.42
N ASN A 59 -14.74 -0.60 -0.29
CA ASN A 59 -15.67 -1.00 -1.34
C ASN A 59 -15.02 -1.01 -2.74
N SER A 60 -15.37 -2.03 -3.53
CA SER A 60 -15.12 -2.10 -4.98
C SER A 60 -13.67 -1.85 -5.45
N PRO A 61 -12.65 -2.54 -4.90
CA PRO A 61 -11.29 -2.44 -5.43
C PRO A 61 -11.26 -2.94 -6.88
N LYS A 62 -10.77 -2.10 -7.81
CA LYS A 62 -10.69 -2.45 -9.24
C LYS A 62 -9.33 -2.98 -9.65
N LEU A 63 -8.26 -2.37 -9.15
CA LEU A 63 -6.88 -2.61 -9.56
C LEU A 63 -5.96 -2.59 -8.34
N LEU A 64 -4.97 -3.48 -8.36
CA LEU A 64 -3.85 -3.47 -7.43
C LEU A 64 -2.58 -3.26 -8.24
N PHE A 65 -1.89 -2.15 -7.99
CA PHE A 65 -0.61 -1.84 -8.62
C PHE A 65 0.53 -2.23 -7.69
N LEU A 66 1.54 -2.90 -8.23
CA LEU A 66 2.77 -3.23 -7.52
C LEU A 66 3.93 -2.49 -8.18
N GLY A 67 4.68 -1.75 -7.37
CA GLY A 67 5.88 -1.02 -7.77
C GLY A 67 5.64 0.30 -8.50
N LYS A 68 4.70 0.37 -9.46
CA LYS A 68 4.33 1.61 -10.13
C LYS A 68 2.84 1.67 -10.43
N VAL A 69 2.22 2.81 -10.12
CA VAL A 69 0.85 3.13 -10.52
C VAL A 69 0.86 3.55 -11.99
N ILE A 70 0.13 2.82 -12.83
CA ILE A 70 -0.05 3.12 -14.25
C ILE A 70 -1.52 3.52 -14.42
N GLU A 71 -1.81 4.80 -14.22
CA GLU A 71 -3.15 5.34 -14.42
C GLU A 71 -3.12 6.31 -15.60
N THR A 72 -4.12 6.21 -16.49
CA THR A 72 -4.24 7.04 -17.71
C THR A 72 -4.98 8.37 -17.45
N GLY A 73 -5.31 8.68 -16.19
CA GLY A 73 -6.04 9.89 -15.77
C GLY A 73 -5.20 10.87 -14.94
N LYS A 74 -5.86 11.87 -14.33
CA LYS A 74 -5.21 12.83 -13.43
C LYS A 74 -4.79 12.14 -12.12
N ILE A 75 -3.50 11.87 -11.99
CA ILE A 75 -2.88 11.38 -10.76
C ILE A 75 -2.72 12.56 -9.79
N ASP A 76 -3.06 12.36 -8.51
CA ASP A 76 -2.80 13.34 -7.46
C ASP A 76 -1.29 13.67 -7.36
N GLN A 77 -0.94 14.93 -7.15
CA GLN A 77 0.44 15.38 -7.21
C GLN A 77 1.34 14.70 -6.16
N GLU A 78 0.81 14.38 -4.98
CA GLU A 78 1.56 13.66 -3.95
C GLU A 78 1.80 12.20 -4.38
N ILE A 79 0.83 11.54 -5.01
CA ILE A 79 1.05 10.22 -5.60
C ILE A 79 2.15 10.29 -6.65
N HIS A 80 2.07 11.26 -7.56
CA HIS A 80 2.99 11.39 -8.67
C HIS A 80 4.44 11.54 -8.18
N LYS A 81 4.64 12.26 -7.07
CA LYS A 81 5.93 12.43 -6.39
C LYS A 81 6.52 11.09 -5.94
N TYR A 82 5.73 10.20 -5.32
CA TYR A 82 6.20 8.88 -4.89
C TYR A 82 6.22 7.83 -6.02
N ASN A 83 5.50 8.08 -7.12
CA ASN A 83 5.37 7.16 -8.25
C ASN A 83 6.44 7.34 -9.34
N THR A 84 7.29 8.37 -9.24
CA THR A 84 8.35 8.68 -10.21
C THR A 84 9.72 8.60 -9.54
N PRO A 85 10.61 7.67 -9.95
CA PRO A 85 10.53 6.78 -11.11
C PRO A 85 9.60 5.56 -10.95
N GLY A 86 9.22 5.25 -9.71
CA GLY A 86 8.54 4.02 -9.29
C GLY A 86 9.44 3.24 -8.33
N PHE A 87 8.94 2.13 -7.80
CA PHE A 87 9.70 1.26 -6.92
C PHE A 87 10.84 0.57 -7.67
N THR A 88 12.04 0.63 -7.10
CA THR A 88 13.22 -0.09 -7.56
C THR A 88 13.66 -1.07 -6.48
N GLY A 89 13.61 -2.36 -6.79
CA GLY A 89 13.94 -3.44 -5.86
C GLY A 89 13.12 -4.69 -6.15
N CYS A 90 13.04 -5.60 -5.18
CA CYS A 90 12.25 -6.81 -5.28
C CYS A 90 11.07 -6.79 -4.31
N LEU A 91 9.88 -7.10 -4.80
CA LEU A 91 8.72 -7.41 -3.98
C LEU A 91 8.59 -8.93 -3.88
N SER A 92 8.43 -9.44 -2.66
CA SER A 92 8.25 -10.87 -2.42
C SER A 92 7.11 -11.11 -1.45
N ARG A 93 6.46 -12.28 -1.55
CA ARG A 93 5.38 -12.71 -0.63
C ARG A 93 4.28 -11.67 -0.44
N VAL A 94 3.99 -10.87 -1.47
CA VAL A 94 2.90 -9.90 -1.42
C VAL A 94 1.59 -10.65 -1.24
N GLN A 95 0.88 -10.29 -0.18
CA GLN A 95 -0.45 -10.77 0.14
C GLN A 95 -1.34 -9.55 0.40
N PHE A 96 -2.49 -9.52 -0.26
CA PHE A 96 -3.52 -8.51 -0.07
C PHE A 96 -4.81 -9.22 0.32
N ASN A 97 -5.22 -9.09 1.58
CA ASN A 97 -6.23 -9.95 2.19
C ASN A 97 -5.87 -11.44 1.97
N GLN A 98 -6.75 -12.21 1.32
CA GLN A 98 -6.51 -13.63 1.03
C GLN A 98 -5.91 -13.89 -0.37
N ILE A 99 -5.53 -12.84 -1.08
CA ILE A 99 -4.98 -12.93 -2.44
C ILE A 99 -3.47 -12.83 -2.39
N ALA A 100 -2.78 -13.73 -3.07
CA ALA A 100 -1.33 -13.69 -3.27
C ALA A 100 -1.01 -13.24 -4.72
N PRO A 101 -1.04 -11.93 -5.04
CA PRO A 101 -0.97 -11.43 -6.42
C PRO A 101 0.31 -11.84 -7.15
N LEU A 102 1.47 -11.87 -6.50
CA LEU A 102 2.70 -12.33 -7.15
C LEU A 102 2.63 -13.82 -7.52
N LYS A 103 2.04 -14.65 -6.66
CA LYS A 103 1.81 -16.06 -6.96
C LYS A 103 0.80 -16.22 -8.11
N ALA A 104 -0.24 -15.37 -8.16
CA ALA A 104 -1.21 -15.39 -9.24
C ALA A 104 -0.59 -14.96 -10.59
N ALA A 105 0.25 -13.92 -10.60
CA ALA A 105 0.90 -13.40 -11.80
C ALA A 105 2.02 -14.29 -12.34
N LEU A 106 2.71 -15.03 -11.47
CA LEU A 106 3.85 -15.89 -11.85
C LEU A 106 3.46 -17.35 -12.10
N ARG A 107 2.23 -17.76 -11.80
CA ARG A 107 1.72 -19.06 -12.21
C ARG A 107 1.69 -19.09 -13.73
N GLN A 108 2.39 -20.05 -14.34
CA GLN A 108 2.31 -20.30 -15.78
C GLN A 108 0.83 -20.51 -16.12
N THR A 109 0.29 -19.64 -16.98
CA THR A 109 -0.86 -20.01 -17.79
C THR A 109 -0.33 -21.05 -18.77
N ASN A 110 -0.37 -22.33 -18.39
CA ASN A 110 -0.23 -23.39 -19.39
C ASN A 110 -1.43 -23.24 -20.33
N ALA A 111 -1.19 -22.58 -21.46
CA ALA A 111 -2.04 -22.56 -22.64
C ALA A 111 -1.23 -23.22 -23.76
#